data_AF-A0A975BF14-F1
#
_entry.id   AF-A0A975BF14-F1
#
_cell.length_a   1.000
_cell.length_b   1.000
_cell.length_c   1.000
_cell.angle_alpha   90.00
_cell.angle_beta   90.00
_cell.angle_gamma   90.00
#
_symmetry.space_group_name_H-M   'P 1'
#
loop_
_entity.id
_entity.type
_entity.pdbx_description
1 polymer ?
#
loop_
_entity_poly.entity_id
_entity_poly.type
_entity_poly.pdbx_seq_one_letter_code
_entity_poly.pdbx_strand_id
1 'polypeptide(L)' 'MSNIQKIIQSPLFARQKKRLQKKQIRDMDGAVRRIAEEPEVGVMKAGDLSGIRVFKFKNL' A
#
# COMPACT_ATOMS: atom_id res chain seq x y z
N MET A 1 -4.96 -5.23 17.06
CA MET A 1 -4.31 -4.21 16.23
C MET A 1 -2.82 -4.43 16.30
N SER A 2 -2.16 -4.70 15.18
CA SER A 2 -0.70 -4.80 15.11
C SER A 2 -0.10 -3.41 15.33
N ASN A 3 0.87 -3.30 16.24
CA ASN A 3 1.48 -2.01 16.56
C ASN A 3 2.49 -1.65 15.45
N ILE A 4 2.15 -0.66 14.61
CA ILE A 4 3.04 -0.22 13.54
C ILE A 4 4.17 0.64 14.14
N GLN A 5 5.39 0.12 14.16
CA GLN A 5 6.54 0.88 14.62
C GLN A 5 7.04 1.90 13.60
N LYS A 6 6.95 1.60 12.29
CA LYS A 6 7.48 2.46 11.23
C LYS A 6 6.79 2.18 9.89
N ILE A 7 6.50 3.26 9.15
CA ILE A 7 6.10 3.21 7.75
C ILE A 7 7.23 3.80 6.91
N ILE A 8 7.68 3.07 5.89
CA ILE A 8 8.69 3.54 4.94
C ILE A 8 8.11 3.54 3.52
N GLN A 9 8.60 4.46 2.69
CA GLN A 9 8.24 4.54 1.28
C GLN A 9 9.49 4.22 0.45
N SER A 10 9.36 3.29 -0.51
CA SER A 10 10.46 3.00 -1.43
C SER A 10 10.65 4.16 -2.43
N PRO A 11 11.89 4.41 -2.90
CA PRO A 11 12.13 5.42 -3.93
C PRO A 11 11.35 5.16 -5.22
N LEU A 12 11.11 3.88 -5.57
CA LEU A 12 10.29 3.51 -6.72
C LEU A 12 8.84 3.96 -6.55
N PHE A 13 8.25 3.71 -5.38
CA PHE A 13 6.89 4.14 -5.07
C PHE A 13 6.76 5.67 -5.14
N ALA A 14 7.72 6.41 -4.57
CA ALA A 14 7.74 7.87 -4.64
C ALA A 14 7.78 8.40 -6.07
N ARG A 15 8.59 7.77 -6.94
CA ARG A 15 8.66 8.11 -8.38
C ARG A 15 7.36 7.79 -9.11
N GLN A 16 6.71 6.67 -8.81
CA GLN A 16 5.43 6.30 -9.40
C GLN A 16 4.30 7.23 -8.97
N LYS A 17 4.23 7.59 -7.67
CA LYS A 17 3.24 8.54 -7.13
C LYS A 17 3.23 9.85 -7.90
N LYS A 18 4.40 10.38 -8.27
CA LYS A 18 4.54 11.64 -9.04
C LYS A 18 3.91 11.60 -10.43
N ARG A 19 3.69 10.41 -11.01
CA ARG A 19 3.12 10.23 -12.35
C ARG A 19 1.60 10.05 -12.32
N LEU A 20 0.99 9.91 -11.14
CA LEU A 20 -0.44 9.70 -10.96
C LEU A 20 -1.21 11.03 -11.03
N GLN A 21 -2.43 10.98 -11.57
CA GLN A 21 -3.34 12.11 -11.52
C GLN A 21 -3.90 12.30 -10.11
N LYS A 22 -4.43 13.51 -9.81
CA LYS A 22 -4.96 13.86 -8.48
C LYS A 22 -5.98 12.85 -7.93
N LYS A 23 -6.82 12.26 -8.79
CA LYS A 23 -7.82 11.24 -8.39
C LYS A 23 -7.13 9.94 -7.95
N GLN A 24 -6.20 9.42 -8.75
CA GLN A 24 -5.43 8.22 -8.42
C GLN A 24 -4.59 8.41 -7.14
N ILE A 25 -4.02 9.59 -6.93
CA ILE A 25 -3.31 9.91 -5.68
C ILE A 25 -4.25 9.82 -4.49
N ARG A 26 -5.49 10.33 -4.60
CA ARG A 26 -6.49 10.25 -3.53
C ARG A 26 -6.87 8.81 -3.22
N ASP A 27 -7.11 8.00 -4.24
CA ASP A 27 -7.45 6.58 -4.09
C ASP A 27 -6.27 5.81 -3.45
N MET A 28 -5.04 6.09 -3.87
CA MET A 28 -3.81 5.51 -3.31
C MET A 28 -3.57 5.93 -1.86
N ASP A 29 -3.69 7.22 -1.53
CA ASP A 29 -3.51 7.72 -0.16
C ASP A 29 -4.59 7.13 0.78
N GLY A 30 -5.80 6.90 0.28
CA GLY A 30 -6.85 6.15 1.00
C GLY A 30 -6.43 4.71 1.30
N ALA A 31 -5.88 4.01 0.31
CA ALA A 31 -5.38 2.65 0.48
C ALA A 31 -4.24 2.56 1.51
N VAL A 32 -3.29 3.51 1.48
CA VAL A 32 -2.19 3.57 2.46
C VAL A 32 -2.72 3.75 3.87
N ARG A 33 -3.69 4.65 4.10
CA ARG A 33 -4.31 4.83 5.43
C ARG A 33 -5.01 3.56 5.90
N ARG A 34 -5.74 2.88 5.01
CA ARG A 34 -6.42 1.63 5.35
C ARG A 34 -5.45 0.53 5.79
N ILE A 35 -4.30 0.40 5.11
CA ILE A 35 -3.24 -0.55 5.49
C ILE A 35 -2.59 -0.14 6.82
N ALA A 36 -2.44 1.16 7.09
CA ALA A 36 -1.90 1.64 8.36
C ALA A 36 -2.84 1.40 9.55
N GLU A 37 -4.15 1.43 9.33
CA GLU A 37 -5.15 1.09 10.36
C GLU A 37 -5.26 -0.42 10.57
N GLU A 38 -5.22 -1.19 9.47
CA GLU A 38 -5.34 -2.64 9.48
C GLU A 38 -4.28 -3.28 8.58
N PRO A 39 -3.08 -3.59 9.11
CA PRO A 39 -1.99 -4.20 8.33
C PRO A 39 -2.33 -5.56 7.71
N GLU A 40 -3.35 -6.23 8.23
CA GLU A 40 -3.80 -7.54 7.77
C GLU A 40 -4.82 -7.49 6.64
N VAL A 41 -5.29 -6.30 6.25
CA VAL A 41 -6.33 -6.10 5.22
C VAL A 41 -5.94 -6.62 3.83
N GLY A 42 -4.64 -6.81 3.57
CA GLY A 42 -4.12 -7.36 2.32
C GLY A 42 -4.09 -8.90 2.28
N VAL A 43 -4.11 -9.45 1.08
CA VAL A 43 -4.02 -10.90 0.85
C VAL A 43 -2.56 -11.34 0.88
N MET A 44 -2.23 -12.30 1.73
CA MET A 44 -0.89 -12.90 1.80
C MET A 44 -0.57 -13.64 0.50
N LYS A 45 0.62 -13.39 -0.05
CA LYS A 45 1.11 -14.06 -1.26
C LYS A 45 1.91 -15.30 -0.90
N ALA A 46 1.95 -16.24 -1.85
CA ALA A 46 2.71 -17.49 -1.77
C ALA A 46 3.94 -17.45 -2.69
N GLY A 47 4.84 -18.42 -2.56
CA GLY A 47 6.06 -18.55 -3.37
C GLY A 47 7.10 -17.47 -3.04
N ASP A 48 7.72 -16.89 -4.06
CA ASP A 48 8.76 -15.87 -3.94
C ASP A 48 8.30 -14.59 -3.22
N LEU A 49 6.98 -14.35 -3.16
CA LEU A 49 6.37 -13.23 -2.44
C LEU A 49 5.81 -13.65 -1.07
N SER A 50 6.21 -14.82 -0.54
CA SER A 50 5.83 -15.26 0.80
C SER A 50 6.20 -14.20 1.85
N GLY A 51 5.27 -13.96 2.79
CA GLY A 51 5.40 -12.89 3.80
C GLY A 51 4.95 -11.50 3.32
N ILE A 52 4.64 -11.31 2.04
CA ILE A 52 4.08 -10.05 1.51
C ILE A 52 2.56 -10.13 1.46
N ARG A 53 1.89 -9.07 1.94
CA ARG A 53 0.45 -8.86 1.74
C ARG A 53 0.21 -7.86 0.61
N VAL A 54 -0.72 -8.16 -0.27
CA VAL A 54 -1.13 -7.27 -1.37
C VAL A 54 -2.56 -6.79 -1.12
N PHE A 55 -2.71 -5.48 -0.99
CA PHE A 55 -4.00 -4.81 -0.94
C PHE A 55 -4.31 -4.18 -2.30
N LYS A 56 -5.37 -4.68 -2.96
CA LYS A 56 -5.87 -4.08 -4.20
C LYS A 56 -6.88 -2.98 -3.86
N PHE A 57 -6.71 -1.81 -4.44
CA PHE A 57 -7.62 -0.68 -4.28
C PHE A 57 -8.14 -0.22 -5.65
N LYS A 58 -9.20 0.58 -5.66
CA LYS A 58 -9.82 1.06 -6.90
C LYS A 58 -8.91 2.06 -7.62
N ASN A 59 -8.87 1.93 -8.94
CA ASN A 59 -8.23 2.85 -9.89
C ASN A 59 -6.72 3.07 -9.63
N LEU A 60 -5.92 2.18 -10.19
CA LEU A 60 -4.64 2.57 -10.80
C LEU A 60 -4.78 2.50 -12.30
#